data_AF-A0A524CAJ5-F1
#
_entry.id   AF-A0A524CAJ5-F1
#
_cell.length_a   1.000
_cell.length_b   1.000
_cell.length_c   1.000
_cell.angle_alpha   90.00
_cell.angle_beta   90.00
_cell.angle_gamma   90.00
#
_symmetry.space_group_name_H-M   'P 1'
#
loop_
_entity.id
_entity.type
_entity.pdbx_description
1 polymer ?
#
loop_
_entity_poly.entity_id
_entity_poly.type
_entity_poly.pdbx_seq_one_letter_code
_entity_poly.pdbx_strand_id
1 'polypeptide(L)'
;MKHGDTNSKPIDSAVTNFEKIKEGLQGIYEILNLTYSDENMYFLMAQDNIRAIYGSFLELMTNQEGVLGLIKKIKSAEIDLDIPLDSIS
;
A
#
# COMPACT_ATOMS: atom_id res chain seq x y z
N MET A 1 38.47 13.36 2.61
CA MET A 1 37.57 12.24 2.26
C MET A 1 36.28 12.43 3.02
N LYS A 2 35.17 12.74 2.34
CA LYS A 2 33.82 12.76 2.95
C LYS A 2 33.25 11.35 2.78
N HIS A 3 33.18 10.57 3.85
CA HIS A 3 32.36 9.37 3.86
C HIS A 3 30.91 9.81 4.04
N GLY A 4 30.14 9.70 2.95
CA GLY A 4 28.72 9.97 2.92
C GLY A 4 27.94 8.91 3.67
N ASP A 5 26.90 9.39 4.34
CA ASP A 5 25.85 8.65 5.03
C ASP A 5 25.40 7.40 4.26
N THR A 6 25.51 6.23 4.90
CA THR A 6 24.84 4.99 4.44
C THR A 6 24.03 4.30 5.53
N ASN A 7 23.74 4.99 6.64
CA ASN A 7 22.79 4.51 7.64
C ASN A 7 21.55 5.42 7.66
N SER A 8 20.71 5.35 6.62
CA SER A 8 19.31 5.76 6.78
C SER A 8 18.69 4.87 7.85
N LYS A 9 18.20 5.44 8.95
CA LYS A 9 17.68 4.65 10.08
C LYS A 9 16.46 3.84 9.61
N PRO A 10 16.14 2.68 10.24
CA PRO A 10 14.95 1.90 9.90
C PRO A 10 13.64 2.71 9.83
N ILE A 11 13.55 3.79 10.62
CA ILE A 11 12.43 4.74 10.60
C ILE A 11 12.35 5.51 9.28
N ASP A 12 13.47 6.00 8.76
CA ASP A 12 13.52 6.78 7.51
C ASP A 12 13.10 5.91 6.32
N SER A 13 13.43 4.62 6.36
CA SER A 13 12.98 3.63 5.38
C SER A 13 11.46 3.38 5.45
N ALA A 14 10.88 3.30 6.65
CA ALA A 14 9.44 3.10 6.82
C ALA A 14 8.62 4.29 6.31
N VAL A 15 9.05 5.52 6.61
CA VAL A 15 8.41 6.74 6.10
C VAL A 15 8.52 6.84 4.59
N THR A 16 9.69 6.51 4.02
CA THR A 16 9.87 6.48 2.57
C THR A 16 8.95 5.45 1.90
N ASN A 17 8.78 4.26 2.49
CA ASN A 17 7.88 3.24 1.96
C ASN A 17 6.41 3.67 2.06
N PHE A 18 6.03 4.38 3.14
CA PHE A 18 4.70 4.99 3.25
C PHE A 18 4.41 5.96 2.10
N GLU A 19 5.33 6.87 1.79
CA GLU A 19 5.15 7.82 0.67
C GLU A 19 5.04 7.09 -0.67
N LYS A 20 5.86 6.05 -0.90
CA LYS A 20 5.75 5.22 -2.11
C LYS A 20 4.39 4.53 -2.25
N ILE A 21 3.80 4.05 -1.16
CA ILE A 21 2.45 3.45 -1.18
C ILE A 21 1.42 4.49 -1.60
N LYS A 22 1.50 5.69 -1.01
CA LYS A 22 0.60 6.80 -1.33
C LYS A 22 0.74 7.24 -2.80
N GLU A 23 1.97 7.40 -3.29
CA GLU A 23 2.27 7.71 -4.69
C GLU A 23 1.72 6.61 -5.62
N GLY A 24 1.89 5.34 -5.26
CA GLY A 24 1.36 4.21 -6.04
C GLY A 24 -0.16 4.23 -6.16
N LEU A 25 -0.87 4.43 -5.05
CA LEU A 25 -2.34 4.54 -5.05
C LEU A 25 -2.83 5.75 -5.87
N GLN A 26 -2.12 6.89 -5.78
CA GLN A 26 -2.43 8.06 -6.59
C GLN A 26 -2.21 7.79 -8.08
N GLY A 27 -1.12 7.12 -8.45
CA GLY A 27 -0.86 6.75 -9.85
C GLY A 27 -1.96 5.85 -10.43
N ILE A 28 -2.46 4.89 -9.64
CA ILE A 28 -3.60 4.05 -10.06
C ILE A 28 -4.85 4.92 -10.31
N TYR A 29 -5.17 5.84 -9.40
CA TYR A 29 -6.29 6.77 -9.57
C TYR A 29 -6.15 7.60 -10.85
N GLU A 30 -4.97 8.18 -11.09
CA GLU A 30 -4.70 9.02 -12.25
C GLU A 30 -4.85 8.25 -13.57
N ILE A 31 -4.33 7.03 -13.64
CA ILE A 31 -4.48 6.16 -14.83
C ILE A 31 -5.96 5.88 -15.13
N LEU A 32 -6.74 5.55 -14.09
CA LEU A 32 -8.16 5.28 -14.26
C LEU A 32 -8.93 6.54 -14.68
N ASN A 33 -8.60 7.69 -14.10
CA ASN A 33 -9.20 8.99 -14.41
C ASN A 33 -8.90 9.47 -15.85
N LEU A 34 -7.77 9.06 -16.42
CA LEU A 34 -7.46 9.30 -17.84
C LEU A 34 -8.24 8.37 -18.78
N THR A 35 -8.63 7.18 -18.30
CA THR A 35 -9.20 6.11 -19.11
C THR A 35 -10.73 6.16 -19.14
N TYR A 36 -11.37 6.53 -18.03
CA TYR A 36 -12.81 6.45 -17.85
C TYR A 36 -13.40 7.82 -17.51
N SER A 37 -14.68 8.01 -17.86
CA SER A 37 -15.44 9.18 -17.38
C SER A 37 -15.79 9.05 -15.90
N ASP A 38 -16.04 10.18 -15.24
CA ASP A 38 -16.42 10.24 -13.82
C ASP A 38 -17.72 9.49 -13.48
N GLU A 39 -18.58 9.25 -14.48
CA GLU A 39 -19.83 8.49 -14.34
C GLU A 39 -19.65 6.98 -14.60
N ASN A 40 -18.46 6.54 -15.01
CA ASN A 40 -18.21 5.14 -15.28
C ASN A 40 -18.22 4.32 -13.98
N MET A 41 -19.09 3.31 -13.92
CA MET A 41 -19.24 2.48 -12.71
C MET A 41 -17.94 1.78 -12.29
N TYR A 42 -17.09 1.36 -13.22
CA TYR A 42 -15.81 0.72 -12.89
C TYR A 42 -14.83 1.71 -12.30
N PHE A 43 -14.85 2.96 -12.77
CA PHE A 43 -14.04 4.02 -12.18
C PHE A 43 -14.47 4.32 -10.75
N LEU A 44 -15.78 4.47 -10.51
CA LEU A 44 -16.32 4.71 -9.16
C LEU A 44 -15.96 3.56 -8.20
N MET A 45 -16.14 2.31 -8.62
CA MET A 45 -15.76 1.13 -7.82
C MET A 45 -14.25 1.09 -7.54
N ALA A 46 -13.42 1.45 -8.52
CA ALA A 46 -11.98 1.49 -8.33
C ALA A 46 -11.56 2.62 -7.37
N GLN A 47 -12.19 3.80 -7.44
CA GLN A 47 -11.96 4.87 -6.46
C GLN A 47 -12.31 4.41 -5.04
N ASP A 48 -13.44 3.74 -4.86
CA ASP A 48 -13.87 3.24 -3.55
C ASP A 48 -12.91 2.18 -3.01
N ASN A 49 -12.42 1.28 -3.87
CA ASN A 49 -11.39 0.31 -3.49
C ASN A 49 -10.07 1.00 -3.09
N ILE A 50 -9.60 2.01 -3.83
CA ILE A 50 -8.40 2.77 -3.47
C ILE A 50 -8.57 3.43 -2.10
N ARG A 51 -9.72 4.05 -1.84
CA ARG A 51 -10.04 4.67 -0.54
C ARG A 51 -10.06 3.63 0.57
N ALA A 52 -10.69 2.48 0.34
CA ALA A 52 -10.76 1.39 1.32
C ALA A 52 -9.38 0.85 1.65
N ILE A 53 -8.53 0.58 0.64
CA ILE A 53 -7.15 0.11 0.82
C ILE A 53 -6.35 1.12 1.64
N TYR A 54 -6.39 2.40 1.28
CA TYR A 54 -5.67 3.44 2.01
C TYR A 54 -6.15 3.55 3.46
N GLY A 55 -7.46 3.52 3.68
CA GLY A 55 -8.07 3.53 5.01
C GLY A 55 -7.63 2.34 5.87
N SER A 56 -7.76 1.12 5.36
CA SER A 56 -7.33 -0.10 6.07
C SER A 56 -5.83 -0.11 6.35
N PHE A 57 -5.02 0.44 5.44
CA PHE A 57 -3.58 0.57 5.67
C PHE A 57 -3.27 1.56 6.80
N LEU A 58 -3.94 2.72 6.86
CA LEU A 58 -3.79 3.67 7.97
C LEU A 58 -4.24 3.07 9.31
N GLU A 59 -5.38 2.37 9.32
CA GLU A 59 -5.86 1.66 10.51
C GLU A 59 -4.83 0.63 10.99
N LEU A 60 -4.29 -0.18 10.07
CA LEU A 60 -3.24 -1.14 10.39
C LEU A 60 -2.02 -0.43 11.00
N MET A 61 -1.50 0.62 10.35
CA MET A 61 -0.28 1.32 10.79
C MET A 61 -0.45 2.03 12.14
N THR A 62 -1.67 2.41 12.51
CA THR A 62 -1.97 3.06 13.81
C THR A 62 -2.31 2.06 14.93
N ASN A 63 -2.54 0.79 14.58
CA ASN A 63 -2.78 -0.29 15.53
C ASN A 63 -1.50 -1.09 15.83
N GLN A 64 -0.71 -0.60 16.78
CA GLN A 64 0.59 -1.19 17.12
C GLN A 64 0.52 -2.69 17.46
N GLU A 65 -0.41 -3.10 18.32
CA GLU A 65 -0.56 -4.51 18.72
C GLU A 65 -1.01 -5.38 17.55
N GLY A 66 -1.92 -4.87 16.71
CA GLY A 66 -2.36 -5.53 15.49
C GLY A 66 -1.20 -5.78 14.52
N VAL A 67 -0.33 -4.79 14.32
CA VAL A 67 0.86 -4.90 13.45
C VAL A 67 1.84 -5.93 13.99
N LEU A 68 2.11 -5.95 15.29
CA LEU A 68 2.97 -6.96 15.90
C LEU A 68 2.40 -8.37 15.72
N GLY A 69 1.09 -8.53 15.89
CA GLY A 69 0.37 -9.78 15.62
C GLY A 69 0.47 -10.22 14.15
N LEU A 70 0.27 -9.29 13.21
CA LEU A 70 0.42 -9.53 11.77
C LEU A 70 1.85 -9.97 11.43
N ILE A 71 2.87 -9.26 11.92
CA ILE A 71 4.28 -9.62 11.70
C ILE A 71 4.57 -11.03 12.19
N LYS A 72 4.02 -11.42 13.35
CA LYS A 72 4.17 -12.78 13.88
C LYS A 72 3.59 -13.82 12.92
N LYS A 73 2.36 -13.59 12.44
CA LYS A 73 1.66 -14.48 11.50
C LYS A 73 2.37 -14.59 10.15
N ILE A 74 2.93 -13.49 9.65
CA ILE A 74 3.76 -13.48 8.44
C ILE A 74 5.01 -14.34 8.65
N LYS A 75 5.72 -14.15 9.76
CA LYS A 75 6.93 -14.92 10.08
C LYS A 75 6.67 -16.40 10.32
N SER A 76 5.47 -16.76 10.77
CA SER A 76 5.03 -18.16 10.91
C SER A 76 4.38 -18.74 9.66
N ALA A 77 4.31 -17.99 8.55
CA ALA A 77 3.62 -18.39 7.32
C ALA A 77 2.15 -18.80 7.53
N GLU A 78 1.49 -18.20 8.53
CA GLU A 78 0.05 -18.38 8.80
C GLU A 78 -0.85 -17.54 7.88
N ILE A 79 -0.24 -16.65 7.09
CA ILE A 79 -0.93 -15.76 6.14
C ILE A 79 -0.32 -15.97 4.77
N ASP A 80 -1.19 -16.15 3.78
CA ASP A 80 -0.83 -16.09 2.38
C ASP A 80 -0.58 -14.64 1.97
N LEU A 81 0.58 -14.39 1.38
CA LEU A 81 1.00 -13.07 0.92
C LEU A 81 0.74 -12.88 -0.57
N ASP A 82 0.38 -13.95 -1.28
CA ASP A 82 0.13 -13.89 -2.71
C ASP A 82 -1.18 -13.16 -2.96
N ILE A 83 -1.12 -12.16 -3.85
CA ILE A 83 -2.29 -11.51 -4.40
C ILE A 83 -2.51 -12.14 -5.77
N PRO A 84 -3.62 -12.86 -6.01
CA PRO A 84 -3.85 -13.57 -7.26
C PRO A 84 -4.23 -12.59 -8.38
N LEU A 85 -3.22 -11.96 -8.98
CA LEU A 85 -3.41 -11.05 -10.11
C LEU A 85 -3.55 -11.78 -11.46
N ASP A 86 -3.02 -12.99 -11.56
CA ASP A 86 -2.95 -13.77 -12.80
C ASP A 86 -4.27 -14.45 -13.21
N SER A 87 -5.32 -14.33 -12.38
CA SER A 87 -6.61 -15.00 -12.61
C SER A 87 -7.66 -14.13 -13.33
N ILE A 88 -7.30 -12.91 -13.75
CA ILE A 88 -8.18 -11.96 -14.45
C ILE A 88 -7.97 -12.06 -15.98
N SER A 89 -7.97 -13.27 -16.51
CA SER A 89 -7.88 -13.56 -17.95
C SER A 89 -9.20 -14.03 -18.53
#